data_AF-A0A1E3SG17-F1
#
_entry.id   AF-A0A1E3SG17-F1
#
_cell.length_a   1.000
_cell.length_b   1.000
_cell.length_c   1.000
_cell.angle_alpha   90.00
_cell.angle_beta   90.00
_cell.angle_gamma   90.00
#
_symmetry.space_group_name_H-M   'P 1'
#
loop_
_entity.id
_entity.type
_entity.pdbx_description
1 polymer ?
#
loop_
_entity_poly.entity_id
_entity_poly.type
_entity_poly.pdbx_seq_one_letter_code
_entity_poly.pdbx_strand_id
1 'polypeptide(L)'
;MRCQFPKNLADIDIVLLDDDDEDDDDFSDVDDESECAFCLGREAGRRGEGEDQNPYAKTDYPPGSIEWIESDYELWLMGHTLGSPPTGPVN
;
A
#
# COMPACT_ATOMS: atom_id res chain seq x y z
N MET A 1 -10.04 1.62 -22.89
CA MET A 1 -8.61 1.88 -23.17
C MET A 1 -7.82 1.09 -22.14
N ARG A 2 -7.19 -0.03 -22.53
CA ARG A 2 -6.52 -0.97 -21.61
C ARG A 2 -5.14 -0.42 -21.24
N CYS A 3 -4.85 -0.27 -19.95
CA CYS A 3 -3.51 0.07 -19.46
C CYS A 3 -2.61 -1.16 -19.63
N GLN A 4 -1.65 -1.08 -20.55
CA GLN A 4 -0.68 -2.13 -20.80
C GLN A 4 0.59 -1.82 -20.02
N PHE A 5 0.86 -2.58 -18.96
CA PHE A 5 2.14 -2.50 -18.24
C PHE A 5 3.26 -3.14 -19.07
N PRO A 6 4.48 -2.55 -19.08
CA PRO A 6 5.63 -3.10 -19.80
C PRO A 6 6.09 -4.41 -19.15
N LYS A 7 6.30 -5.43 -19.99
CA LYS A 7 6.53 -6.83 -19.63
C LYS A 7 7.96 -7.17 -19.22
N ASN A 8 8.73 -6.21 -18.71
CA ASN A 8 10.16 -6.44 -18.54
C ASN A 8 10.82 -5.41 -17.61
N LEU A 9 10.81 -5.73 -16.32
CA LEU A 9 11.92 -5.44 -15.43
C LEU A 9 12.44 -6.80 -14.92
N ALA A 10 13.74 -7.01 -15.06
CA ALA A 10 14.38 -8.32 -14.96
C ALA A 10 14.11 -9.06 -13.64
N ASP A 11 13.87 -10.37 -13.78
CA ASP A 11 14.17 -11.42 -12.79
C ASP A 11 13.29 -11.56 -11.53
N ILE A 12 12.03 -11.12 -11.57
CA ILE A 12 11.03 -11.51 -10.56
C ILE A 12 10.02 -12.45 -11.22
N ASP A 13 10.11 -13.75 -10.89
CA ASP A 13 9.15 -14.77 -11.31
C ASP A 13 7.86 -14.59 -10.50
N ILE A 14 7.01 -13.65 -10.94
CA ILE A 14 5.67 -13.47 -10.39
C ILE A 14 4.79 -14.50 -11.09
N VAL A 15 4.52 -15.61 -10.40
CA VAL A 15 3.53 -16.61 -10.82
C VAL A 15 2.16 -15.94 -10.80
N LEU A 16 1.74 -15.43 -11.95
CA LEU A 16 0.37 -14.96 -12.18
C LEU A 16 -0.51 -16.21 -12.29
N LEU A 17 -1.32 -16.45 -11.28
CA LEU A 17 -2.44 -17.36 -11.35
C LEU A 17 -3.50 -16.70 -12.25
N ASP A 18 -3.50 -17.07 -13.52
CA ASP A 18 -4.63 -16.87 -14.43
C ASP A 18 -5.74 -17.83 -13.98
N ASP A 19 -6.81 -17.29 -13.39
CA ASP A 19 -8.13 -17.92 -13.42
C ASP A 19 -9.14 -16.82 -13.79
N ASP A 20 -9.50 -16.85 -15.08
CA ASP A 20 -10.65 -16.17 -15.68
C ASP A 20 -11.92 -16.55 -14.88
N ASP A 21 -12.62 -15.58 -14.31
CA ASP A 21 -14.07 -15.38 -14.48
C ASP A 21 -14.67 -14.43 -13.40
N GLU A 22 -15.29 -13.35 -13.92
CA GLU A 22 -16.29 -12.45 -13.32
C GLU A 22 -15.82 -11.28 -12.43
N ASP A 23 -15.89 -10.08 -13.03
CA ASP A 23 -16.05 -8.80 -12.35
C ASP A 23 -17.20 -8.88 -11.33
N ASP A 24 -16.88 -9.02 -10.05
CA ASP A 24 -17.49 -8.22 -9.00
C ASP A 24 -16.37 -7.88 -8.02
N ASP A 25 -16.16 -6.58 -7.80
CA ASP A 25 -15.29 -6.04 -6.76
C ASP A 25 -15.89 -6.35 -5.37
N ASP A 26 -16.15 -7.62 -5.10
CA ASP A 26 -16.66 -8.11 -3.83
C ASP A 26 -15.47 -8.29 -2.89
N PHE A 27 -14.96 -7.15 -2.43
CA PHE A 27 -14.26 -7.01 -1.15
C PHE A 27 -15.18 -7.37 0.04
N SER A 28 -16.18 -8.24 -0.15
CA SER A 28 -17.01 -8.75 0.94
C SER A 28 -16.23 -9.84 1.67
N ASP A 29 -16.11 -9.66 2.98
CA ASP A 29 -15.44 -10.54 3.94
C ASP A 29 -13.90 -10.50 4.01
N VAL A 30 -13.31 -9.32 3.83
CA VAL A 30 -12.23 -8.91 4.74
C VAL A 30 -12.79 -8.00 5.83
N ASP A 31 -13.77 -8.50 6.59
CA ASP A 31 -14.26 -7.82 7.80
C ASP A 31 -13.26 -7.92 8.99
N ASP A 32 -11.97 -8.07 8.65
CA ASP A 32 -10.81 -8.08 9.56
C ASP A 32 -9.67 -7.16 9.03
N GLU A 33 -9.96 -6.25 8.07
CA GLU A 33 -8.99 -5.23 7.60
C GLU A 33 -8.60 -4.18 8.66
N SER A 34 -9.11 -4.31 9.89
CA SER A 34 -8.77 -3.42 11.00
C SER A 34 -7.35 -3.64 11.56
N GLU A 35 -6.59 -4.64 11.08
CA GLU A 35 -5.27 -4.98 11.62
C GLU A 35 -4.07 -4.73 10.68
N CYS A 36 -4.26 -4.47 9.38
CA CYS A 36 -3.13 -4.24 8.48
C CYS A 36 -2.70 -2.76 8.47
N ALA A 37 -1.58 -2.45 9.11
CA ALA A 37 -1.02 -1.09 9.17
C ALA A 37 -0.86 -0.44 7.78
N PHE A 38 -0.45 -1.23 6.78
CA PHE A 38 -0.35 -0.78 5.40
C PHE A 38 -1.70 -0.41 4.77
N CYS A 39 -2.74 -1.22 4.99
CA CYS A 39 -4.08 -0.95 4.46
C CYS A 39 -4.65 0.35 5.04
N LEU A 40 -4.52 0.52 6.36
CA LEU A 40 -4.92 1.75 7.05
C LEU A 40 -4.17 2.97 6.52
N GLY A 41 -2.86 2.85 6.30
CA GLY A 41 -2.05 3.91 5.69
C GLY A 41 -2.55 4.28 4.31
N ARG A 42 -2.76 3.28 3.44
CA ARG A 42 -3.23 3.50 2.07
C ARG A 42 -4.58 4.19 2.03
N GLU A 43 -5.49 3.84 2.93
CA GLU A 43 -6.77 4.51 3.01
C GLU A 43 -6.65 5.96 3.49
N ALA A 44 -5.85 6.21 4.52
CA ALA A 44 -5.54 7.56 5.02
C ALA A 44 -4.95 8.45 3.91
N GLY A 45 -4.00 7.92 3.11
CA GLY A 45 -3.45 8.61 1.94
C GLY A 45 -4.51 8.93 0.88
N ARG A 46 -5.40 7.98 0.57
CA ARG A 46 -6.51 8.19 -0.37
C ARG A 46 -7.48 9.27 0.11
N ARG A 47 -7.68 9.40 1.42
CA ARG A 47 -8.51 10.44 2.05
C ARG A 47 -7.81 11.80 2.14
N GLY A 48 -6.49 11.85 1.88
CA GLY A 48 -5.68 13.06 2.03
C GLY A 48 -5.41 13.44 3.48
N GLU A 49 -5.45 12.46 4.40
CA GLU A 49 -5.03 12.64 5.78
C GLU A 49 -3.51 12.89 5.84
N GLY A 50 -3.03 13.58 6.87
CA GLY A 50 -1.61 13.83 7.06
C GLY A 50 -0.90 12.62 7.70
N GLU A 51 0.43 12.55 7.53
CA GLU A 51 1.26 11.53 8.21
C GLU A 51 1.19 11.63 9.75
N ASP A 52 0.79 12.78 10.29
CA ASP A 52 0.54 12.99 11.71
C ASP A 52 -0.66 12.21 12.26
N GLN A 53 -1.49 11.64 11.38
CA GLN A 53 -2.61 10.77 11.74
C GLN A 53 -2.24 9.28 11.82
N ASN A 54 -0.96 8.93 11.63
CA ASN A 54 -0.48 7.57 11.85
C ASN A 54 -0.76 7.13 13.30
N PRO A 55 -1.55 6.07 13.54
CA PRO A 55 -1.90 5.63 14.89
C PRO A 55 -0.77 4.90 15.61
N TYR A 56 0.28 4.50 14.90
CA TYR A 56 1.38 3.72 15.44
C TYR A 56 2.49 4.61 16.00
N ALA A 57 3.11 4.15 17.08
CA ALA A 57 4.23 4.87 17.67
C ALA A 57 5.47 4.75 16.76
N LYS A 58 6.19 5.87 16.60
CA LYS A 58 7.52 5.86 15.97
C LYS A 58 8.44 4.89 16.70
N THR A 59 9.15 4.07 15.93
CA THR A 59 10.16 3.16 16.47
C THR A 59 11.49 3.89 16.66
N ASP A 60 12.29 3.39 17.61
CA ASP A 60 13.68 3.77 17.85
C ASP A 60 14.67 2.89 17.08
N TYR A 61 14.17 1.96 16.25
CA TYR A 61 14.99 1.15 15.37
C TYR A 61 15.74 2.02 14.33
N PRO A 62 16.98 1.67 13.99
CA PRO A 62 17.73 2.39 12.96
C PRO A 62 16.97 2.40 11.62
N PRO A 63 16.82 3.55 10.95
CA PRO A 63 16.20 3.61 9.62
C PRO A 63 16.87 2.64 8.65
N GLY A 64 16.06 1.85 7.95
CA GLY A 64 16.51 0.81 7.01
C GLY A 64 16.91 -0.53 7.65
N SER A 65 16.81 -0.70 8.98
CA SER A 65 16.90 -2.03 9.59
C SER A 65 15.65 -2.85 9.28
N ILE A 66 15.74 -4.17 9.41
CA ILE A 66 14.60 -5.08 9.18
C ILE A 66 13.47 -4.72 10.15
N GLU A 67 13.80 -4.49 11.41
CA GLU A 67 12.86 -4.14 12.47
C GLU A 67 12.18 -2.79 12.22
N TRP A 68 12.87 -1.85 11.58
CA TRP A 68 12.28 -0.57 11.18
C TRP A 68 11.29 -0.76 10.02
N ILE A 69 11.68 -1.49 8.97
CA ILE A 69 10.85 -1.73 7.77
C ILE A 69 9.59 -2.54 8.12
N GLU A 70 9.71 -3.50 9.03
CA GLU A 70 8.61 -4.36 9.48
C GLU A 70 7.72 -3.70 10.55
N SER A 71 8.08 -2.49 11.03
CA SER A 71 7.27 -1.81 12.02
C SER A 71 5.95 -1.31 11.44
N ASP A 72 4.87 -1.42 12.20
CA ASP A 72 3.55 -0.92 11.80
C ASP A 72 3.57 0.56 11.44
N TYR A 73 4.44 1.33 12.11
CA TYR A 73 4.66 2.74 11.78
C TYR A 73 5.12 2.93 10.34
N GLU A 74 6.14 2.19 9.91
CA GLU A 74 6.70 2.30 8.56
C GLU A 74 5.78 1.66 7.51
N LEU A 75 5.15 0.53 7.85
CA LEU A 75 4.15 -0.11 6.99
C LEU A 75 2.98 0.84 6.68
N TRP A 76 2.49 1.58 7.67
CA TRP A 76 1.47 2.60 7.48
C TRP A 76 1.97 3.75 6.59
N LEU A 77 3.19 4.27 6.80
CA LEU A 77 3.75 5.35 5.98
C LEU A 77 3.90 4.95 4.51
N MET A 78 4.36 3.72 4.25
CA MET A 78 4.46 3.18 2.89
C MET A 78 3.09 3.08 2.24
N GLY A 79 2.09 2.57 2.96
CA GLY A 79 0.70 2.54 2.50
C GLY A 79 0.19 3.94 2.17
N HIS A 80 0.37 4.89 3.09
CA HIS A 80 -0.05 6.29 2.95
C HIS A 80 0.55 6.97 1.73
N THR A 81 1.84 6.78 1.49
CA THR A 81 2.53 7.30 0.32
C THR A 81 1.92 6.77 -0.99
N LEU A 82 1.58 5.48 -1.03
CA LEU A 82 0.97 4.85 -2.20
C LEU A 82 -0.51 5.22 -2.39
N GLY A 83 -1.21 5.53 -1.30
CA GLY A 83 -2.60 5.99 -1.33
C GLY A 83 -2.74 7.46 -1.71
N SER A 84 -1.72 8.27 -1.39
CA SER A 84 -1.72 9.71 -1.63
C SER A 84 -1.63 10.02 -3.13
N PRO A 85 -2.46 10.95 -3.65
CA PRO A 85 -2.31 11.41 -5.02
C PRO A 85 -0.92 12.05 -5.18
N PRO A 86 -0.28 11.90 -6.35
CA PRO A 86 1.04 12.49 -6.58
C PRO A 86 0.95 14.00 -6.36
N THR A 87 1.72 14.51 -5.41
CA THR A 87 1.87 15.95 -5.17
C THR A 87 2.77 16.55 -6.26
N GLY A 88 2.26 16.61 -7.48
CA GLY A 88 2.90 17.26 -8.62
C GLY A 88 1.93 18.25 -9.26
N PRO A 89 2.42 19.36 -9.85
CA PRO A 89 1.54 20.24 -10.61
C PRO A 89 0.96 19.47 -11.80
N VAL A 90 -0.37 19.35 -11.84
CA VAL A 90 -1.09 19.11 -13.09
C VAL A 90 -0.89 20.35 -13.97
N ASN A 91 -0.05 20.20 -14.99
CA ASN A 91 0.19 21.25 -15.99
C ASN A 91 -0.84 21.10 -17.12
#